data_AF-A0A0B7F625-F1
#
_entry.id   AF-A0A0B7F625-F1
#
_cell.length_a   1.000
_cell.length_b   1.000
_cell.length_c   1.000
_cell.angle_alpha   90.00
_cell.angle_beta   90.00
_cell.angle_gamma   90.00
#
_symmetry.space_group_name_H-M   'P 1'
#
loop_
_entity.id
_entity.type
_entity.pdbx_description
1 polymer ?
#
loop_
_entity_poly.entity_id
_entity_poly.type
_entity_poly.pdbx_seq_one_letter_code
_entity_poly.pdbx_strand_id
1 'polypeptide(L)'
;MDPTKKFANDKTTGSESLLSFDELPKWLQSNAYIQKGYRRPQNSWSGCVRSLYKYLHNETVNIHSHLWGAIVFLFLLFQRWCSPSNHETVTWHDPAGFGVFLAAAVFCMGASALFHTANCHSPMVSGDLAAFADRY
;
A
#
# COMPACT_ATOMS: atom_id res chain seq x y z
N MET A 1 -23.92 -5.32 -18.16
CA MET A 1 -24.14 -4.90 -16.76
C MET A 1 -22.86 -4.28 -16.24
N ASP A 2 -22.93 -3.07 -15.66
CA ASP A 2 -21.78 -2.41 -15.06
C ASP A 2 -21.28 -3.23 -13.85
N PRO A 3 -20.04 -3.78 -13.88
CA PRO A 3 -19.53 -4.61 -12.80
C PRO A 3 -19.44 -3.87 -11.46
N THR A 4 -19.38 -2.53 -11.47
CA THR A 4 -19.40 -1.74 -10.22
C THR A 4 -20.74 -1.84 -9.49
N LYS A 5 -21.86 -2.01 -10.23
CA LYS A 5 -23.20 -2.20 -9.64
C LYS A 5 -23.42 -3.59 -9.08
N LYS A 6 -22.69 -4.61 -9.56
CA LYS A 6 -22.79 -6.00 -9.06
C LYS A 6 -22.29 -6.11 -7.61
N PHE A 7 -21.25 -5.36 -7.25
CA PHE A 7 -20.65 -5.41 -5.91
C PHE A 7 -21.25 -4.40 -4.93
N ALA A 8 -21.90 -3.33 -5.42
CA ALA A 8 -22.57 -2.35 -4.57
C ALA A 8 -23.86 -2.90 -3.91
N ASN A 9 -24.52 -3.88 -4.52
CA ASN A 9 -25.78 -4.46 -4.06
C ASN A 9 -25.62 -5.71 -3.17
N ASP A 10 -24.41 -6.26 -3.03
CA ASP A 10 -24.16 -7.44 -2.21
C ASP A 10 -23.88 -7.03 -0.76
N LYS A 11 -24.90 -6.46 -0.10
CA LYS A 11 -24.92 -6.29 1.36
C LYS A 11 -25.41 -7.59 2.01
N THR A 12 -24.71 -8.71 1.81
CA THR A 12 -25.03 -9.94 2.54
C THR A 12 -23.93 -10.30 3.54
N THR A 13 -24.31 -10.08 4.79
CA THR A 13 -23.89 -10.77 6.01
C THR A 13 -23.13 -12.09 5.83
N GLY A 14 -21.93 -12.20 6.40
CA GLY A 14 -21.49 -13.44 7.05
C GLY A 14 -20.34 -14.25 6.46
N SER A 15 -19.85 -13.98 5.25
CA SER A 15 -18.64 -14.64 4.73
C SER A 15 -17.92 -13.73 3.75
N GLU A 16 -16.76 -13.21 4.15
CA GLU A 16 -15.92 -12.34 3.33
C GLU A 16 -15.32 -13.13 2.17
N SER A 17 -16.09 -13.31 1.11
CA SER A 17 -15.66 -14.00 -0.10
C SER A 17 -14.64 -13.11 -0.84
N LEU A 18 -13.37 -13.48 -0.72
CA LEU A 18 -12.33 -13.11 -1.67
C LEU A 18 -12.75 -13.58 -3.07
N LEU A 19 -12.35 -12.82 -4.08
CA LEU A 19 -12.65 -13.11 -5.48
C LEU A 19 -11.54 -13.96 -6.11
N SER A 20 -11.94 -14.76 -7.11
CA SER A 20 -11.05 -15.33 -8.11
C SER A 20 -10.70 -14.32 -9.21
N PHE A 21 -9.64 -14.59 -9.97
CA PHE A 21 -9.16 -13.70 -11.03
C PHE A 21 -10.26 -13.35 -12.05
N ASP A 22 -11.02 -14.36 -12.47
CA ASP A 22 -12.09 -14.19 -13.48
C ASP A 22 -13.29 -13.39 -12.95
N GLU A 23 -13.45 -13.31 -11.63
CA GLU A 23 -14.51 -12.52 -10.98
C GLU A 23 -14.12 -11.04 -10.82
N LEU A 24 -12.83 -10.71 -10.96
CA LEU A 24 -12.35 -9.34 -10.83
C LEU A 24 -12.86 -8.46 -11.97
N PRO A 25 -13.13 -7.17 -11.71
CA PRO A 25 -13.24 -6.21 -12.79
C PRO A 25 -11.89 -6.07 -13.49
N LYS A 26 -11.90 -5.81 -14.80
CA LYS A 26 -10.71 -5.78 -15.67
C LYS A 26 -9.55 -4.93 -15.13
N TRP A 27 -9.85 -3.81 -14.47
CA TRP A 27 -8.84 -2.90 -13.92
C TRP A 27 -8.07 -3.47 -12.72
N LEU A 28 -8.58 -4.53 -12.06
CA LEU A 28 -7.90 -5.26 -10.99
C LEU A 28 -7.18 -6.54 -11.47
N GLN A 29 -7.36 -6.94 -12.72
CA GLN A 29 -6.79 -8.16 -13.30
C GLN A 29 -5.32 -7.94 -13.71
N SER A 30 -4.44 -7.68 -12.75
CA SER A 30 -3.03 -7.37 -13.01
C SER A 30 -2.18 -8.61 -13.31
N ASN A 31 -2.41 -9.72 -12.60
CA ASN A 31 -1.59 -10.92 -12.70
C ASN A 31 -2.45 -12.19 -12.83
N ALA A 32 -2.54 -12.70 -14.06
CA ALA A 32 -3.32 -13.90 -14.38
C ALA A 32 -2.79 -15.20 -13.74
N TYR A 33 -1.60 -15.20 -13.15
CA TYR A 33 -1.06 -16.38 -12.44
C TYR A 33 -1.60 -16.50 -11.01
N ILE A 34 -2.02 -15.39 -10.40
CA ILE A 34 -2.68 -15.40 -9.09
C ILE A 34 -4.17 -15.64 -9.35
N GLN A 35 -4.65 -16.84 -9.03
CA GLN A 35 -6.00 -17.29 -9.39
C GLN A 35 -7.09 -16.87 -8.39
N LYS A 36 -6.74 -16.65 -7.12
CA LYS A 36 -7.68 -16.46 -6.01
C LYS A 36 -7.12 -15.54 -4.94
N GLY A 37 -7.99 -15.09 -4.04
CA GLY A 37 -7.60 -14.33 -2.86
C GLY A 37 -7.67 -12.81 -3.04
N TYR A 38 -8.36 -12.33 -4.07
CA TYR A 38 -8.45 -10.91 -4.35
C TYR A 38 -9.51 -10.22 -3.50
N ARG A 39 -9.21 -8.98 -3.13
CA ARG A 39 -10.19 -8.10 -2.47
C ARG A 39 -11.26 -7.66 -3.46
N ARG A 40 -12.49 -7.57 -2.97
CA ARG A 40 -13.58 -6.90 -3.68
C ARG A 40 -13.31 -5.38 -3.74
N PRO A 41 -13.80 -4.68 -4.78
CA PRO A 41 -13.79 -3.22 -4.81
C PRO A 41 -14.45 -2.64 -3.57
N GLN A 42 -13.72 -1.85 -2.79
CA GLN A 42 -14.18 -1.33 -1.49
C GLN A 42 -14.98 -0.03 -1.62
N ASN A 43 -14.71 0.77 -2.65
CA ASN A 43 -15.27 2.12 -2.87
C ASN A 43 -15.25 3.02 -1.63
N SER A 44 -14.33 2.74 -0.69
CA SER A 44 -14.18 3.44 0.58
C SER A 44 -12.77 3.26 1.12
N TRP A 45 -12.14 4.36 1.54
CA TRP A 45 -10.83 4.34 2.17
C TRP A 45 -10.82 3.54 3.48
N SER A 46 -11.86 3.69 4.29
CA SER A 46 -12.01 2.92 5.52
C SER A 46 -12.14 1.42 5.27
N GLY A 47 -12.79 1.00 4.18
CA GLY A 47 -12.82 -0.41 3.75
C GLY A 47 -11.45 -0.93 3.33
N CYS A 48 -10.69 -0.13 2.57
CA CYS A 48 -9.31 -0.45 2.18
C CYS A 48 -8.41 -0.62 3.40
N VAL A 49 -8.41 0.35 4.33
CA VAL A 49 -7.62 0.30 5.57
C VAL A 49 -8.06 -0.87 6.46
N ARG A 50 -9.36 -1.13 6.58
CA ARG A 50 -9.88 -2.25 7.36
C ARG A 50 -9.38 -3.60 6.84
N SER A 51 -9.17 -3.74 5.53
CA SER A 51 -8.70 -4.99 4.93
C SER A 51 -7.30 -5.40 5.41
N LEU A 52 -6.46 -4.47 5.89
CA LEU A 52 -5.09 -4.74 6.33
C LEU A 52 -5.01 -5.73 7.49
N TYR A 53 -6.00 -5.71 8.38
CA TYR A 53 -6.01 -6.48 9.62
C TYR A 53 -7.22 -7.40 9.76
N LYS A 54 -8.23 -7.26 8.89
CA LYS A 54 -9.47 -8.03 9.00
C LYS A 54 -9.34 -9.45 8.43
N TYR A 55 -8.65 -9.62 7.30
CA TYR A 55 -8.49 -10.91 6.63
C TYR A 55 -7.24 -10.93 5.74
N LEU A 56 -6.74 -12.12 5.41
CA LEU A 56 -5.61 -12.31 4.50
C LEU A 56 -6.09 -12.31 3.04
N HIS A 57 -5.32 -11.70 2.16
CA HIS A 57 -5.61 -11.55 0.72
C HIS A 57 -4.32 -11.45 -0.10
N ASN A 58 -4.42 -11.45 -1.42
CA ASN A 58 -3.29 -11.47 -2.35
C ASN A 58 -2.29 -10.31 -2.15
N GLU A 59 -2.78 -9.14 -1.71
CA GLU A 59 -1.94 -7.97 -1.40
C GLU A 59 -1.39 -7.91 0.05
N THR A 60 -1.72 -8.86 0.94
CA THR A 60 -1.36 -8.72 2.37
C THR A 60 0.15 -8.62 2.58
N VAL A 61 0.93 -9.49 1.94
CA VAL A 61 2.40 -9.46 2.08
C VAL A 61 2.98 -8.18 1.50
N ASN A 62 2.47 -7.71 0.35
CA ASN A 62 2.92 -6.46 -0.27
C ASN A 62 2.67 -5.27 0.68
N ILE A 63 1.48 -5.17 1.28
CA ILE A 63 1.16 -4.08 2.20
C ILE A 63 2.04 -4.15 3.46
N HIS A 64 2.09 -5.30 4.14
CA HIS A 64 2.77 -5.41 5.42
C HIS A 64 4.30 -5.29 5.30
N SER A 65 4.91 -5.88 4.27
CA SER A 65 6.36 -5.76 4.05
C SER A 65 6.78 -4.31 3.85
N HIS A 66 6.04 -3.54 3.04
CA HIS A 66 6.31 -2.13 2.83
C HIS A 66 5.96 -1.26 4.04
N LEU A 67 4.84 -1.51 4.72
CA LEU A 67 4.41 -0.76 5.89
C LEU A 67 5.41 -0.91 7.05
N TRP A 68 5.84 -2.14 7.37
CA TRP A 68 6.83 -2.39 8.40
C TRP A 68 8.19 -1.78 8.05
N GLY A 69 8.60 -1.87 6.78
CA GLY A 69 9.82 -1.18 6.32
C GLY A 69 9.73 0.34 6.52
N ALA A 70 8.59 0.96 6.17
CA ALA A 70 8.37 2.39 6.38
C ALA A 70 8.43 2.77 7.87
N ILE A 71 7.83 1.98 8.77
CA ILE A 71 7.89 2.19 10.22
C ILE A 71 9.33 2.12 10.73
N VAL A 72 10.11 1.12 10.30
CA VAL A 72 11.52 0.98 10.69
C VAL A 72 12.35 2.16 10.22
N PHE A 73 12.24 2.57 8.94
CA PHE A 73 12.97 3.73 8.44
C PHE A 73 12.54 5.04 9.12
N LEU A 74 11.26 5.20 9.43
CA LEU A 74 10.76 6.36 10.18
C LEU A 74 11.32 6.39 11.60
N PHE A 75 11.35 5.24 12.27
CA PHE A 75 11.98 5.10 13.58
C PHE A 75 13.46 5.47 13.53
N LEU A 76 14.22 4.95 12.56
CA LEU A 76 15.64 5.29 12.38
C LEU A 76 15.86 6.78 12.10
N LEU A 77 14.99 7.40 11.29
CA LEU A 77 15.03 8.84 11.01
C LEU A 77 14.78 9.66 12.28
N PHE A 78 13.77 9.29 13.06
CA PHE A 78 13.46 9.93 14.34
C PHE A 78 14.62 9.77 15.34
N GLN A 79 15.18 8.57 15.48
CA GLN A 79 16.35 8.32 16.32
C GLN A 79 17.53 9.20 15.91
N ARG A 80 17.80 9.30 14.60
CA ARG A 80 18.88 10.15 14.09
C ARG A 80 18.65 11.63 14.43
N TRP A 81 17.41 12.10 14.34
CA TRP A 81 17.05 13.47 14.68
C TRP A 81 17.21 13.78 16.17
N CYS A 82 16.77 12.86 17.05
CA CYS A 82 16.84 13.04 18.49
C CYS A 82 18.24 12.80 19.07
N SER A 83 19.09 12.04 18.39
CA SER A 83 20.46 11.71 18.81
C SER A 83 21.49 12.12 17.75
N PRO A 84 21.79 13.43 17.63
CA PRO A 84 22.87 13.89 16.78
C PRO A 84 24.22 13.32 17.26
N SER A 85 25.15 13.11 16.33
CA SER A 85 26.47 12.55 16.67
C SER A 85 27.39 13.70 17.08
N ASN A 86 28.15 13.49 18.16
CA ASN A 86 29.11 14.46 18.68
C ASN A 86 30.57 14.07 18.38
N HIS A 87 30.80 13.12 17.48
CA HIS A 87 32.16 12.73 17.10
C HIS A 87 32.83 13.83 16.28
N GLU A 88 34.09 14.13 16.60
CA GLU A 88 34.85 15.24 16.00
C GLU A 88 35.05 15.09 14.48
N THR A 89 34.99 13.86 13.96
CA THR A 89 35.14 13.57 12.53
C THR A 89 33.83 13.72 11.74
N VAL A 90 32.69 13.88 12.42
CA VAL A 90 31.38 13.98 11.76
C VAL A 90 31.18 15.41 11.27
N THR A 91 30.97 15.55 9.97
CA THR A 91 30.61 16.81 9.34
C THR A 91 29.09 16.91 9.19
N TRP A 92 28.57 18.05 8.75
CA TRP A 92 27.13 18.21 8.49
C TRP A 92 26.65 17.42 7.26
N HIS A 93 27.56 17.05 6.33
CA HIS A 93 27.22 16.27 5.14
C HIS A 93 26.77 14.84 5.49
N ASP A 94 27.36 14.24 6.52
CA ASP A 94 27.07 12.87 6.97
C ASP A 94 25.60 12.71 7.45
N PRO A 95 25.10 13.51 8.43
CA PRO A 95 23.69 13.49 8.81
C PRO A 95 22.76 13.92 7.67
N ALA A 96 23.15 14.88 6.85
CA ALA A 96 22.31 15.37 5.75
C ALA A 96 22.07 14.26 4.72
N GLY A 97 23.14 13.59 4.26
CA GLY A 97 23.04 12.49 3.31
C GLY A 97 22.24 11.32 3.87
N PHE A 98 22.50 10.93 5.13
CA PHE A 98 21.74 9.86 5.78
C PHE A 98 20.26 10.23 6.00
N GLY A 99 19.98 11.48 6.36
CA GLY A 99 18.62 11.99 6.52
C GLY A 99 17.84 11.98 5.21
N VAL A 100 18.44 12.42 4.11
CA VAL A 100 17.83 12.36 2.77
C VAL A 100 17.56 10.91 2.36
N PHE A 101 18.53 10.01 2.55
CA PHE A 101 18.36 8.58 2.26
C PHE A 101 17.18 7.97 3.04
N LEU A 102 17.12 8.19 4.36
CA LEU A 102 16.04 7.66 5.19
C LEU A 102 14.68 8.27 4.84
N ALA A 103 14.63 9.58 4.57
CA ALA A 103 13.39 10.24 4.15
C ALA A 103 12.88 9.68 2.80
N ALA A 104 13.78 9.47 1.84
CA ALA A 104 13.45 8.83 0.57
C ALA A 104 12.97 7.38 0.75
N ALA A 105 13.60 6.62 1.65
CA ALA A 105 13.19 5.25 1.98
C ALA A 105 11.79 5.22 2.62
N VAL A 106 11.50 6.11 3.58
CA VAL A 106 10.16 6.26 4.17
C VAL A 106 9.12 6.59 3.10
N PHE A 107 9.42 7.55 2.22
CA PHE A 107 8.52 7.94 1.14
C PHE A 107 8.25 6.78 0.17
N CYS A 108 9.29 6.10 -0.30
CA CYS A 108 9.17 4.98 -1.24
C CYS A 108 8.35 3.83 -0.65
N MET A 109 8.69 3.40 0.57
CA MET A 109 8.00 2.30 1.25
C MET A 109 6.56 2.68 1.60
N GLY A 110 6.33 3.91 2.06
CA GLY A 110 5.00 4.42 2.37
C GLY A 110 4.10 4.56 1.13
N ALA A 111 4.63 5.06 0.02
CA ALA A 111 3.92 5.16 -1.25
C ALA A 111 3.54 3.79 -1.80
N SER A 112 4.44 2.80 -1.73
CA SER A 112 4.13 1.41 -2.10
C SER A 112 3.03 0.81 -1.21
N ALA A 113 3.15 0.95 0.12
CA ALA A 113 2.12 0.47 1.05
C ALA A 113 0.75 1.13 0.78
N LEU A 114 0.73 2.43 0.47
CA LEU A 114 -0.48 3.17 0.09
C LEU A 114 -1.06 2.62 -1.22
N PHE A 115 -0.24 2.43 -2.26
CA PHE A 115 -0.67 1.87 -3.54
C PHE A 115 -1.34 0.50 -3.33
N HIS A 116 -0.65 -0.44 -2.69
CA HIS A 116 -1.20 -1.77 -2.45
C HIS A 116 -2.44 -1.73 -1.55
N THR A 117 -2.53 -0.81 -0.58
CA THR A 117 -3.73 -0.64 0.24
C THR A 117 -4.91 -0.13 -0.58
N ALA A 118 -4.69 0.90 -1.39
CA ALA A 118 -5.71 1.64 -2.13
C ALA A 118 -6.09 1.00 -3.46
N ASN A 119 -5.32 0.04 -3.97
CA ASN A 119 -5.58 -0.58 -5.26
C ASN A 119 -7.00 -1.16 -5.35
N CYS A 120 -7.59 -1.69 -4.27
CA CYS A 120 -8.96 -2.18 -4.31
C CYS A 120 -10.04 -1.08 -4.13
N HIS A 121 -9.72 0.22 -4.16
CA HIS A 121 -10.70 1.27 -3.85
C HIS A 121 -11.74 1.45 -4.96
N SER A 122 -11.35 2.03 -6.08
CA SER A 122 -12.20 2.29 -7.25
C SER A 122 -11.31 2.42 -8.50
N PRO A 123 -11.86 2.27 -9.72
CA PRO A 123 -11.07 2.35 -10.96
C PRO A 123 -10.31 3.67 -11.09
N MET A 124 -10.94 4.78 -10.69
CA MET A 124 -10.34 6.11 -10.73
C MET A 124 -9.17 6.21 -9.75
N VAL A 125 -9.35 5.83 -8.49
CA VAL A 125 -8.28 5.90 -7.48
C VAL A 125 -7.10 4.99 -7.84
N SER A 126 -7.38 3.75 -8.28
CA SER A 126 -6.32 2.82 -8.71
C SER A 126 -5.59 3.33 -9.96
N GLY A 127 -6.33 3.86 -10.95
CA GLY A 127 -5.75 4.47 -12.15
C GLY A 127 -4.89 5.70 -11.85
N ASP A 128 -5.35 6.61 -10.98
CA ASP A 128 -4.60 7.81 -10.60
C ASP A 128 -3.31 7.44 -9.86
N LEU A 129 -3.35 6.44 -8.98
CA LEU A 129 -2.17 5.97 -8.25
C LEU A 129 -1.18 5.23 -9.16
N ALA A 130 -1.67 4.42 -10.11
CA ALA A 130 -0.83 3.77 -11.11
C ALA A 130 -0.16 4.82 -12.02
N ALA A 131 -0.92 5.79 -12.51
CA ALA A 131 -0.39 6.87 -13.34
C ALA A 131 0.60 7.77 -12.58
N PHE A 132 0.46 7.91 -11.26
CA PHE A 132 1.45 8.59 -10.44
C PHE A 132 2.74 7.77 -10.33
N ALA A 133 2.64 6.45 -10.15
CA ALA A 133 3.79 5.56 -10.08
C ALA A 133 4.56 5.49 -11.42
N ASP A 134 3.86 5.53 -12.56
CA ASP A 134 4.47 5.43 -13.90
C ASP A 134 5.09 6.76 -14.41
N ARG A 135 4.87 7.88 -13.71
CA ARG A 135 5.36 9.21 -14.13
C ARG A 135 6.82 9.50 -13.75
N TYR A 136 7.45 8.61 -12.99
CA TYR A 136 8.81 8.75 -12.45
C TYR A 136 9.59 7.46 -12.66
#